data_AF-A0A1Y1ZJI4-F1
#
_entry.id   AF-A0A1Y1ZJI4-F1
#
_cell.length_a   1.000
_cell.length_b   1.000
_cell.length_c   1.000
_cell.angle_alpha   90.00
_cell.angle_beta   90.00
_cell.angle_gamma   90.00
#
_symmetry.space_group_name_H-M   'P 1'
#
loop_
_entity.id
_entity.type
_entity.pdbx_description
1 polymer ?
#
loop_
_entity_poly.entity_id
_entity_poly.type
_entity_poly.pdbx_seq_one_letter_code
_entity_poly.pdbx_strand_id
1 'polypeptide(L)'
;TLVYLIPKFFWECKSASFGGIDAPVYSFLVSNSTRHVLFDLGVRVDPTSYAPKTTKLIEDATHVTNTGRDVRSILDSDTSGLGVRSTDIEAIIWSHNHFDHVGDPSRFPSSTELVVGPGVKSASWPGYPSKINGSLLDSDAAGRCVREVQFASTGLKVGGFDAFDFFSGGSFYLLDAPGHCKGHVRGLARNSVNPPSFVFMSADACHHPGLLRPTAQFPLP
;
A
#
# COMPACT_ATOMS: atom_id res chain seq x y z
N THR A 1 -2.16 -3.13 -12.70
CA THR A 1 -3.23 -4.10 -12.42
C THR A 1 -4.52 -3.37 -12.16
N LEU A 2 -5.67 -3.94 -12.49
CA LEU A 2 -6.98 -3.35 -12.21
C LEU A 2 -7.78 -4.29 -11.30
N VAL A 3 -8.60 -3.71 -10.44
CA VAL A 3 -9.57 -4.43 -9.61
C VAL A 3 -10.96 -3.96 -10.00
N TYR A 4 -11.72 -4.83 -10.63
CA TYR A 4 -13.12 -4.57 -10.93
C TYR A 4 -13.95 -4.70 -9.66
N LEU A 5 -14.74 -3.68 -9.33
CA LEU A 5 -15.58 -3.64 -8.14
C LEU A 5 -17.02 -4.01 -8.48
N ILE A 6 -17.51 -5.11 -7.92
CA ILE A 6 -18.87 -5.61 -8.20
C ILE A 6 -19.89 -4.72 -7.48
N PRO A 7 -20.84 -4.07 -8.19
CA PRO A 7 -21.68 -3.03 -7.61
C PRO A 7 -22.44 -3.42 -6.34
N LYS A 8 -22.86 -4.69 -6.25
CA LYS A 8 -23.69 -5.20 -5.14
C LYS A 8 -23.02 -5.14 -3.77
N PHE A 9 -21.70 -4.94 -3.69
CA PHE A 9 -20.97 -4.84 -2.43
C PHE A 9 -20.53 -3.43 -2.07
N PHE A 10 -20.49 -2.51 -3.05
CA PHE A 10 -19.85 -1.21 -2.87
C PHE A 10 -20.81 -0.02 -3.06
N TRP A 11 -21.98 -0.21 -3.69
CA TRP A 11 -22.95 0.88 -3.88
C TRP A 11 -24.37 0.47 -3.47
N GLU A 12 -25.00 1.34 -2.67
CA GLU A 12 -26.44 1.36 -2.42
C GLU A 12 -27.15 2.21 -3.50
N CYS A 13 -28.38 1.87 -3.87
CA CYS A 13 -29.11 2.41 -5.03
C CYS A 13 -28.45 2.11 -6.40
N LYS A 14 -28.56 0.86 -6.83
CA LYS A 14 -28.08 0.40 -8.14
C LYS A 14 -28.91 1.02 -9.26
N SER A 15 -28.27 1.74 -10.17
CA SER A 15 -28.85 1.89 -11.51
C SER A 15 -28.77 0.54 -12.22
N ALA A 16 -29.84 0.11 -12.87
CA ALA A 16 -29.85 -1.13 -13.66
C ALA A 16 -28.79 -1.13 -14.78
N SER A 17 -28.30 0.05 -15.18
CA SER A 17 -27.25 0.23 -16.19
C SER A 17 -25.82 0.27 -15.66
N PHE A 18 -25.60 0.32 -14.34
CA PHE A 18 -24.26 0.42 -13.77
C PHE A 18 -23.67 -0.98 -13.51
N GLY A 19 -22.75 -1.40 -14.37
CA GLY A 19 -22.11 -2.71 -14.30
C GLY A 19 -21.04 -2.81 -13.20
N GLY A 20 -20.32 -1.73 -12.90
CA GLY A 20 -19.16 -1.69 -12.00
C GLY A 20 -18.11 -0.69 -12.48
N ILE A 21 -16.97 -0.61 -11.79
CA ILE A 21 -15.80 0.17 -12.21
C ILE A 21 -14.52 -0.63 -12.04
N ASP A 22 -13.55 -0.38 -12.90
CA ASP A 22 -12.17 -0.82 -12.72
C ASP A 22 -11.40 0.23 -11.89
N ALA A 23 -10.95 -0.16 -10.71
CA ALA A 23 -10.07 0.64 -9.87
C ALA A 23 -8.60 0.29 -10.17
N PRO A 24 -7.74 1.27 -10.48
CA PRO A 24 -6.33 1.01 -10.67
C PRO A 24 -5.63 0.73 -9.34
N VAL A 25 -4.76 -0.29 -9.35
CA VAL A 25 -3.90 -0.62 -8.22
C VAL A 25 -2.49 -0.09 -8.49
N TYR A 26 -2.01 0.76 -7.59
CA TYR A 26 -0.71 1.41 -7.69
C TYR A 26 0.27 0.89 -6.63
N SER A 27 1.55 0.90 -7.00
CA SER A 27 2.69 0.72 -6.12
C SER A 27 3.76 1.71 -6.57
N PHE A 28 4.52 2.25 -5.63
CA PHE A 28 5.53 3.28 -5.92
C PHE A 28 6.90 2.82 -5.47
N LEU A 29 7.88 2.91 -6.38
CA LEU A 29 9.30 2.85 -6.02
C LEU A 29 9.74 4.25 -5.56
N VAL A 30 10.19 4.36 -4.31
CA VAL A 30 10.71 5.60 -3.73
C VAL A 30 12.21 5.43 -3.48
N SER A 31 13.00 6.30 -4.09
CA SER A 31 14.47 6.22 -4.06
C SER A 31 15.06 7.47 -3.42
N ASN A 32 16.04 7.29 -2.54
CA ASN A 32 16.91 8.36 -2.05
C ASN A 32 18.37 7.90 -2.15
N SER A 33 19.08 8.44 -3.13
CA SER A 33 20.42 7.95 -3.51
C SER A 33 20.39 6.44 -3.78
N THR A 34 21.12 5.65 -3.00
CA THR A 34 21.22 4.18 -3.13
C THR A 34 20.22 3.41 -2.27
N ARG A 35 19.30 4.11 -1.58
CA ARG A 35 18.28 3.49 -0.72
C ARG A 35 16.94 3.46 -1.45
N HIS A 36 16.33 2.28 -1.52
CA HIS A 36 15.12 2.04 -2.29
C HIS A 36 14.06 1.35 -1.45
N VAL A 37 12.85 1.91 -1.45
CA VAL A 37 11.69 1.31 -0.79
C VAL A 37 10.50 1.24 -1.72
N LEU A 38 9.61 0.30 -1.45
CA LEU A 38 8.33 0.17 -2.13
C LEU A 38 7.22 0.68 -1.22
N PHE A 39 6.35 1.54 -1.73
CA PHE A 39 5.10 1.92 -1.09
C PHE A 39 3.96 1.14 -1.75
N ASP A 40 3.43 0.18 -1.01
CA ASP A 40 2.57 -0.92 -1.45
C ASP A 40 3.20 -1.86 -2.49
N LEU A 41 2.62 -3.04 -2.66
CA LEU A 41 2.98 -4.05 -3.67
C LEU A 41 1.83 -4.37 -4.64
N GLY A 42 0.67 -3.75 -4.44
CA GLY A 42 -0.52 -4.04 -5.20
C GLY A 42 -1.11 -5.41 -4.87
N VAL A 43 -1.57 -6.11 -5.90
CA VAL A 43 -2.16 -7.46 -5.78
C VAL A 43 -1.17 -8.56 -6.16
N ARG A 44 -1.39 -9.77 -5.66
CA ARG A 44 -0.69 -10.98 -6.11
C ARG A 44 -1.07 -11.34 -7.54
N VAL A 45 -0.14 -11.97 -8.25
CA VAL A 45 -0.35 -12.47 -9.61
C VAL A 45 -1.47 -13.49 -9.65
N ASP A 46 -1.45 -14.41 -8.69
CA ASP A 46 -2.46 -15.45 -8.48
C ASP A 46 -3.36 -15.05 -7.28
N PRO A 47 -4.61 -14.63 -7.51
CA PRO A 47 -5.54 -14.27 -6.43
C PRO A 47 -5.93 -15.45 -5.53
N THR A 48 -5.68 -16.69 -5.94
CA THR A 48 -5.94 -17.87 -5.09
C THR A 48 -4.84 -18.11 -4.07
N SER A 49 -3.67 -17.47 -4.25
CA SER A 49 -2.53 -17.56 -3.35
C SER A 49 -2.64 -16.73 -2.07
N TYR A 50 -3.72 -15.95 -1.89
CA TYR A 50 -4.01 -15.27 -0.63
C TYR A 50 -4.53 -16.27 0.44
N ALA A 51 -4.65 -15.78 1.68
CA ALA A 51 -5.32 -16.54 2.74
C ALA A 51 -6.77 -16.88 2.29
N PRO A 52 -7.32 -18.07 2.63
CA PRO A 52 -8.61 -18.52 2.11
C PRO A 52 -9.77 -17.52 2.31
N LYS A 53 -9.78 -16.84 3.46
CA LYS A 53 -10.76 -15.78 3.75
C LYS A 53 -10.68 -14.62 2.75
N THR A 54 -9.48 -14.21 2.40
CA THR A 54 -9.22 -13.12 1.46
C THR A 54 -9.47 -13.55 0.03
N THR A 55 -9.09 -14.77 -0.35
CA THR A 55 -9.47 -15.37 -1.65
C THR A 55 -10.98 -15.34 -1.83
N LYS A 56 -11.75 -15.77 -0.82
CA LYS A 56 -13.22 -15.75 -0.87
C LYS A 56 -13.79 -14.33 -1.02
N LEU A 57 -13.22 -13.36 -0.31
CA LEU A 57 -13.60 -11.95 -0.44
C LEU A 57 -13.38 -11.44 -1.86
N ILE A 58 -12.22 -11.75 -2.46
CA ILE A 58 -11.90 -11.38 -3.83
C ILE A 58 -12.92 -11.99 -4.79
N GLU A 59 -13.14 -13.30 -4.72
CA GLU A 59 -14.11 -14.01 -5.58
C GLU A 59 -15.53 -13.45 -5.47
N ASP A 60 -15.95 -13.07 -4.26
CA ASP A 60 -17.29 -12.56 -4.04
C ASP A 60 -17.45 -11.13 -4.53
N ALA A 61 -16.51 -10.25 -4.22
CA ALA A 61 -16.69 -8.81 -4.33
C ALA A 61 -15.97 -8.16 -5.52
N THR A 62 -14.97 -8.82 -6.10
CA THR A 62 -14.13 -8.19 -7.12
C THR A 62 -13.72 -9.15 -8.24
N HIS A 63 -13.15 -8.59 -9.31
CA HIS A 63 -12.39 -9.37 -10.28
C HIS A 63 -11.05 -8.68 -10.52
N VAL A 64 -9.95 -9.35 -10.20
CA VAL A 64 -8.62 -8.81 -10.45
C VAL A 64 -8.22 -9.11 -11.88
N THR A 65 -7.95 -8.08 -12.67
CA THR A 65 -7.56 -8.19 -14.08
C THR A 65 -6.17 -7.62 -14.30
N ASN A 66 -5.48 -8.09 -15.34
CA ASN A 66 -4.12 -7.65 -15.70
C ASN A 66 -3.05 -7.94 -14.63
N THR A 67 -3.10 -9.12 -13.99
CA THR A 67 -2.15 -9.56 -12.96
C THR A 67 -0.85 -10.16 -13.52
N GLY A 68 -0.52 -9.93 -14.80
CA GLY A 68 0.53 -10.69 -15.49
C GLY A 68 1.95 -10.57 -14.91
N ARG A 69 2.22 -9.59 -14.04
CA ARG A 69 3.51 -9.43 -13.33
C ARG A 69 3.29 -8.82 -11.94
N ASP A 70 3.99 -9.35 -10.94
CA ASP A 70 4.12 -8.71 -9.62
C ASP A 70 5.20 -7.60 -9.65
N VAL A 71 5.22 -6.76 -8.63
CA VAL A 71 6.20 -5.66 -8.48
C VAL A 71 7.63 -6.17 -8.52
N ARG A 72 7.91 -7.33 -7.90
CA ARG A 72 9.21 -7.97 -7.91
C ARG A 72 9.69 -8.29 -9.32
N SER A 73 8.83 -8.91 -10.15
CA SER A 73 9.12 -9.22 -11.55
C SER A 73 9.25 -7.98 -12.42
N ILE A 74 8.54 -6.89 -12.10
CA ILE A 74 8.67 -5.60 -12.79
C ILE A 74 10.04 -4.95 -12.51
N LEU A 75 10.48 -4.94 -11.25
CA LEU A 75 11.83 -4.48 -10.88
C LEU A 75 12.90 -5.33 -11.59
N ASP A 76 12.77 -6.65 -11.49
CA ASP A 76 13.77 -7.57 -12.04
C ASP A 76 13.73 -7.65 -13.58
N SER A 77 12.69 -7.15 -14.25
CA SER A 77 12.71 -7.01 -15.71
C SER A 77 13.48 -5.78 -16.17
N ASP A 78 13.79 -4.85 -15.26
CA ASP A 78 14.46 -3.56 -15.51
C ASP A 78 13.92 -2.81 -16.74
N THR A 79 12.61 -2.95 -17.00
CA THR A 79 11.98 -2.31 -18.18
C THR A 79 12.00 -0.79 -18.06
N SER A 80 12.16 -0.27 -16.84
CA SER A 80 12.32 1.17 -16.57
C SER A 80 13.73 1.70 -16.87
N GLY A 81 14.74 0.82 -16.97
CA GLY A 81 16.15 1.21 -17.10
C GLY A 81 16.73 1.90 -15.86
N LEU A 82 16.05 1.83 -14.71
CA LEU A 82 16.52 2.43 -13.47
C LEU A 82 17.66 1.63 -12.81
N GLY A 83 17.87 0.37 -13.22
CA GLY A 83 18.90 -0.49 -12.63
C GLY A 83 18.60 -0.91 -11.19
N VAL A 84 17.39 -0.71 -10.69
CA VAL A 84 16.94 -1.10 -9.34
C VAL A 84 16.29 -2.48 -9.40
N ARG A 85 16.87 -3.43 -8.68
CA ARG A 85 16.43 -4.83 -8.61
C ARG A 85 15.62 -5.08 -7.35
N SER A 86 14.89 -6.19 -7.31
CA SER A 86 14.19 -6.61 -6.08
C SER A 86 15.11 -6.83 -4.88
N THR A 87 16.39 -7.13 -5.12
CA THR A 87 17.42 -7.28 -4.09
C THR A 87 17.91 -5.96 -3.50
N ASP A 88 17.65 -4.83 -4.16
CA ASP A 88 18.10 -3.50 -3.72
C ASP A 88 17.05 -2.81 -2.82
N ILE A 89 15.88 -3.44 -2.65
CA ILE A 89 14.78 -2.92 -1.84
C ILE A 89 15.05 -3.20 -0.35
N GLU A 90 15.30 -2.14 0.41
CA GLU A 90 15.55 -2.23 1.85
C GLU A 90 14.25 -2.45 2.65
N ALA A 91 13.13 -1.93 2.17
CA ALA A 91 11.84 -2.06 2.83
C ALA A 91 10.65 -2.03 1.86
N ILE A 92 9.62 -2.76 2.24
CA ILE A 92 8.27 -2.67 1.70
C ILE A 92 7.42 -1.98 2.77
N ILE A 93 6.76 -0.90 2.39
CA ILE A 93 5.87 -0.13 3.26
C ILE A 93 4.46 -0.43 2.82
N TRP A 94 3.68 -1.08 3.67
CA TRP A 94 2.25 -1.21 3.45
C TRP A 94 1.55 0.05 3.94
N SER A 95 0.87 0.76 3.05
CA SER A 95 -0.08 1.80 3.40
C SER A 95 -1.13 1.25 4.37
N HIS A 96 -1.58 0.01 4.11
CA HIS A 96 -2.35 -0.82 5.02
C HIS A 96 -2.42 -2.28 4.54
N ASN A 97 -3.13 -3.14 5.27
CA ASN A 97 -3.09 -4.59 5.12
C ASN A 97 -4.23 -5.19 4.27
N HIS A 98 -4.84 -4.44 3.34
CA HIS A 98 -5.81 -4.98 2.40
C HIS A 98 -5.14 -5.67 1.20
N PHE A 99 -5.86 -6.61 0.58
CA PHE A 99 -5.32 -7.55 -0.39
C PHE A 99 -4.69 -6.85 -1.61
N ASP A 100 -5.24 -5.72 -2.02
CA ASP A 100 -4.85 -4.88 -3.15
C ASP A 100 -3.69 -3.94 -2.86
N HIS A 101 -3.10 -4.02 -1.67
CA HIS A 101 -1.91 -3.26 -1.27
C HIS A 101 -0.74 -4.16 -0.89
N VAL A 102 -1.03 -5.34 -0.34
CA VAL A 102 -0.02 -6.16 0.32
C VAL A 102 0.89 -6.96 -0.62
N GLY A 103 0.42 -7.27 -1.83
CA GLY A 103 1.10 -8.13 -2.79
C GLY A 103 1.64 -9.43 -2.18
N ASP A 104 2.85 -9.81 -2.57
CA ASP A 104 3.56 -10.97 -2.01
C ASP A 104 4.97 -10.58 -1.51
N PRO A 105 5.10 -10.20 -0.22
CA PRO A 105 6.41 -9.89 0.35
C PRO A 105 7.37 -11.08 0.31
N SER A 106 6.87 -12.33 0.35
CA SER A 106 7.69 -13.55 0.38
C SER A 106 8.60 -13.71 -0.85
N ARG A 107 8.28 -12.98 -1.91
CA ARG A 107 9.05 -12.93 -3.16
C ARG A 107 10.33 -12.10 -3.09
N PHE A 108 10.48 -11.28 -2.05
CA PHE A 108 11.66 -10.46 -1.76
C PHE A 108 12.59 -11.17 -0.76
N PRO A 109 13.90 -10.84 -0.75
CA PRO A 109 14.82 -11.35 0.26
C PRO A 109 14.29 -11.13 1.70
N SER A 110 14.65 -12.03 2.61
CA SER A 110 14.29 -11.90 4.03
C SER A 110 14.89 -10.65 4.70
N SER A 111 15.93 -10.07 4.11
CA SER A 111 16.52 -8.80 4.53
C SER A 111 15.65 -7.58 4.21
N THR A 112 14.68 -7.69 3.31
CA THR A 112 13.74 -6.60 3.03
C THR A 112 12.74 -6.47 4.19
N GLU A 113 12.81 -5.36 4.91
CA GLU A 113 11.89 -5.09 6.02
C GLU A 113 10.45 -4.95 5.53
N LEU A 114 9.50 -5.35 6.37
CA LEU A 114 8.10 -4.99 6.19
C LEU A 114 7.73 -3.89 7.20
N VAL A 115 7.42 -2.71 6.69
CA VAL A 115 7.08 -1.53 7.49
C VAL A 115 5.58 -1.30 7.41
N VAL A 116 4.93 -1.20 8.57
CA VAL A 116 3.48 -1.06 8.69
C VAL A 116 3.12 0.02 9.70
N GLY A 117 1.90 0.55 9.65
CA GLY A 117 1.45 1.51 10.65
C GLY A 117 1.16 0.89 12.04
N PRO A 118 0.91 1.74 13.05
CA PRO A 118 0.67 1.31 14.42
C PRO A 118 -0.44 0.26 14.58
N GLY A 119 -0.11 -0.83 15.26
CA GLY A 119 -1.04 -1.91 15.61
C GLY A 119 -1.45 -2.85 14.47
N VAL A 120 -0.93 -2.67 13.25
CA VAL A 120 -1.16 -3.58 12.12
C VAL A 120 -0.59 -4.97 12.39
N LYS A 121 0.56 -5.08 13.06
CA LYS A 121 1.22 -6.35 13.36
C LYS A 121 0.31 -7.24 14.22
N SER A 122 -0.22 -6.68 15.30
CA SER A 122 -1.17 -7.39 16.19
C SER A 122 -2.51 -7.72 15.54
N ALA A 123 -2.96 -6.90 14.57
CA ALA A 123 -4.20 -7.12 13.85
C ALA A 123 -4.06 -8.21 12.76
N SER A 124 -2.87 -8.33 12.20
CA SER A 124 -2.58 -9.16 11.02
C SER A 124 -2.05 -10.54 11.37
N TRP A 125 -1.22 -10.66 12.41
CA TRP A 125 -0.56 -11.92 12.77
C TRP A 125 -0.90 -12.42 14.19
N PRO A 126 -0.98 -13.75 14.41
CA PRO A 126 -0.76 -14.82 13.44
C PRO A 126 -1.78 -14.82 12.29
N GLY A 127 -1.28 -15.04 11.08
CA GLY A 127 -2.04 -15.12 9.84
C GLY A 127 -2.41 -16.57 9.53
N TYR A 128 -2.90 -16.85 8.34
CA TYR A 128 -3.13 -18.21 7.87
C TYR A 128 -1.78 -18.89 7.51
N PRO A 129 -1.53 -20.16 7.86
CA PRO A 129 -2.47 -21.11 8.44
C PRO A 129 -2.56 -21.13 9.98
N SER A 130 -1.69 -20.43 10.72
CA SER A 130 -1.71 -20.45 12.19
C SER A 130 -3.03 -19.95 12.79
N LYS A 131 -3.70 -19.04 12.09
CA LYS A 131 -5.06 -18.57 12.36
C LYS A 131 -5.93 -18.89 11.14
N ILE A 132 -6.84 -19.85 11.30
CA ILE A 132 -7.71 -20.35 10.22
C ILE A 132 -8.51 -19.23 9.51
N ASN A 133 -8.94 -18.22 10.25
CA ASN A 133 -9.70 -17.07 9.74
C ASN A 133 -8.84 -15.81 9.55
N GLY A 134 -7.51 -15.97 9.46
CA GLY A 134 -6.57 -14.89 9.16
C GLY A 134 -6.83 -14.33 7.76
N SER A 135 -6.77 -13.01 7.62
CA SER A 135 -6.90 -12.31 6.32
C SER A 135 -5.55 -12.20 5.59
N LEU A 136 -4.44 -12.34 6.30
CA LEU A 136 -3.08 -12.39 5.73
C LEU A 136 -2.46 -13.75 5.97
N LEU A 137 -1.34 -14.02 5.30
CA LEU A 137 -0.57 -15.24 5.48
C LEU A 137 0.53 -15.05 6.53
N ASP A 138 0.86 -16.12 7.26
CA ASP A 138 2.07 -16.15 8.08
C ASP A 138 3.34 -15.94 7.24
N SER A 139 3.32 -16.42 5.99
CA SER A 139 4.43 -16.25 5.04
C SER A 139 4.71 -14.80 4.68
N ASP A 140 3.76 -13.89 4.87
CA ASP A 140 3.93 -12.46 4.55
C ASP A 140 4.90 -11.78 5.52
N ALA A 141 4.99 -12.29 6.75
CA ALA A 141 5.91 -11.84 7.79
C ALA A 141 7.06 -12.81 8.07
N ALA A 142 7.03 -14.02 7.49
CA ALA A 142 7.98 -15.07 7.82
C ALA A 142 9.43 -14.67 7.49
N GLY A 143 10.32 -14.89 8.45
CA GLY A 143 11.76 -14.72 8.28
C GLY A 143 12.25 -13.28 8.09
N ARG A 144 11.40 -12.26 8.21
CA ARG A 144 11.76 -10.85 8.03
C ARG A 144 11.42 -10.00 9.25
N CYS A 145 12.05 -8.82 9.34
CA CYS A 145 11.67 -7.81 10.32
C CYS A 145 10.31 -7.20 9.92
N VAL A 146 9.32 -7.25 10.82
CA VAL A 146 8.07 -6.49 10.71
C VAL A 146 8.09 -5.36 11.71
N ARG A 147 8.24 -4.13 11.21
CA ARG A 147 8.41 -2.89 11.97
C ARG A 147 7.14 -2.05 11.92
N GLU A 148 6.57 -1.76 13.10
CA GLU A 148 5.50 -0.77 13.22
C GLU A 148 6.11 0.63 13.37
N VAL A 149 5.67 1.59 12.56
CA VAL A 149 6.13 2.98 12.64
C VAL A 149 5.70 3.59 13.97
N GLN A 150 6.63 4.25 14.66
CA GLN A 150 6.39 4.93 15.94
C GLN A 150 6.30 6.43 15.70
N PHE A 151 5.10 6.93 15.41
CA PHE A 151 4.87 8.34 15.11
C PHE A 151 4.98 9.23 16.35
N ALA A 152 4.39 8.81 17.48
CA ALA A 152 4.34 9.62 18.71
C ALA A 152 5.72 9.99 19.27
N SER A 153 6.75 9.19 19.01
CA SER A 153 8.11 9.43 19.49
C SER A 153 8.91 10.46 18.67
N THR A 154 8.42 10.89 17.50
CA THR A 154 9.19 11.81 16.64
C THR A 154 8.98 13.28 16.99
N GLY A 155 7.79 13.64 17.49
CA GLY A 155 7.37 15.04 17.63
C GLY A 155 7.21 15.79 16.29
N LEU A 156 7.42 15.12 15.16
CA LEU A 156 7.40 15.70 13.83
C LEU A 156 5.96 15.70 13.29
N LYS A 157 5.54 16.84 12.74
CA LYS A 157 4.25 16.97 12.04
C LYS A 157 4.43 17.51 10.63
N VAL A 158 3.68 16.96 9.68
CA VAL A 158 3.60 17.45 8.29
C VAL A 158 2.14 17.52 7.86
N GLY A 159 1.68 18.69 7.43
CA GLY A 159 0.28 18.88 7.03
C GLY A 159 -0.73 18.57 8.14
N GLY A 160 -0.34 18.71 9.41
CA GLY A 160 -1.15 18.38 10.59
C GLY A 160 -1.08 16.92 11.05
N PHE A 161 -0.52 16.01 10.24
CA PHE A 161 -0.34 14.60 10.59
C PHE A 161 0.94 14.39 11.38
N ASP A 162 0.92 13.47 12.35
CA ASP A 162 2.17 12.96 12.93
C ASP A 162 2.96 12.25 11.84
N ALA A 163 4.26 12.49 11.80
CA ALA A 163 5.10 12.12 10.67
C ALA A 163 6.37 11.41 11.12
N PHE A 164 6.88 10.57 10.23
CA PHE A 164 8.14 9.86 10.38
C PHE A 164 8.96 10.06 9.10
N ASP A 165 10.12 10.71 9.22
CA ASP A 165 11.05 10.90 8.09
C ASP A 165 11.84 9.61 7.85
N PHE A 166 11.42 8.87 6.82
CA PHE A 166 11.89 7.51 6.57
C PHE A 166 13.37 7.46 6.21
N PHE A 167 13.83 8.42 5.39
CA PHE A 167 15.24 8.50 4.99
C PHE A 167 16.08 9.42 5.89
N SER A 168 15.45 10.08 6.86
CA SER A 168 16.10 11.04 7.78
C SER A 168 16.76 12.23 7.06
N GLY A 169 16.27 12.58 5.88
CA GLY A 169 16.78 13.68 5.03
C GLY A 169 15.68 14.62 4.53
N GLY A 170 14.46 14.47 5.05
CA GLY A 170 13.28 15.24 4.68
C GLY A 170 12.79 15.02 3.24
N SER A 171 13.16 13.89 2.63
CA SER A 171 12.79 13.53 1.25
C SER A 171 11.57 12.63 1.18
N PHE A 172 11.30 11.85 2.23
CA PHE A 172 10.13 10.96 2.26
C PHE A 172 9.60 10.81 3.67
N TYR A 173 8.34 11.22 3.86
CA TYR A 173 7.64 11.11 5.12
C TYR A 173 6.56 10.04 5.04
N LEU A 174 6.49 9.20 6.06
CA LEU A 174 5.28 8.46 6.39
C LEU A 174 4.42 9.33 7.30
N LEU A 175 3.12 9.35 7.06
CA LEU A 175 2.15 10.14 7.82
C LEU A 175 1.15 9.22 8.50
N ASP A 176 0.93 9.41 9.80
CA ASP A 176 -0.10 8.69 10.57
C ASP A 176 -1.49 9.14 10.10
N ALA A 177 -2.27 8.19 9.60
CA ALA A 177 -3.49 8.49 8.88
C ALA A 177 -4.64 7.52 9.18
N PRO A 178 -4.90 7.17 10.46
CA PRO A 178 -5.99 6.26 10.78
C PRO A 178 -7.32 6.83 10.29
N GLY A 179 -8.17 5.95 9.75
CA GLY A 179 -9.44 6.32 9.15
C GLY A 179 -10.03 5.13 8.41
N HIS A 180 -9.58 4.92 7.16
CA HIS A 180 -9.94 3.76 6.34
C HIS A 180 -9.77 2.43 7.08
N CYS A 181 -8.62 2.25 7.73
CA CYS A 181 -8.36 1.13 8.62
C CYS A 181 -7.39 1.52 9.73
N LYS A 182 -7.24 0.62 10.72
CA LYS A 182 -6.24 0.79 11.79
C LYS A 182 -4.84 0.76 11.20
N GLY A 183 -4.00 1.71 11.61
CA GLY A 183 -2.61 1.80 11.18
C GLY A 183 -2.46 2.10 9.69
N HIS A 184 -3.46 2.74 9.07
CA HIS A 184 -3.32 3.31 7.73
C HIS A 184 -2.25 4.39 7.74
N VAL A 185 -1.31 4.31 6.79
CA VAL A 185 -0.23 5.28 6.60
C VAL A 185 -0.25 5.82 5.19
N ARG A 186 0.13 7.09 5.06
CA ARG A 186 0.28 7.78 3.78
C ARG A 186 1.73 8.13 3.53
N GLY A 187 2.13 8.17 2.26
CA GLY A 187 3.47 8.59 1.85
C GLY A 187 3.46 10.03 1.32
N LEU A 188 4.43 10.84 1.72
CA LEU A 188 4.69 12.16 1.13
C LEU A 188 6.14 12.23 0.69
N ALA A 189 6.38 12.14 -0.61
CA ALA A 189 7.71 12.21 -1.20
C ALA A 189 7.96 13.61 -1.76
N ARG A 190 9.09 14.22 -1.39
CA ARG A 190 9.57 15.47 -1.99
C ARG A 190 10.35 15.12 -3.25
N ASN A 191 9.83 15.52 -4.41
CA ASN A 191 10.39 15.18 -5.72
C ASN A 191 11.41 16.22 -6.22
N SER A 192 11.20 17.51 -5.93
CA SER A 192 12.17 18.56 -6.22
C SER A 192 12.28 19.55 -5.07
N VAL A 193 13.46 20.18 -4.93
CA VAL A 193 13.71 21.18 -3.87
C VAL A 193 13.41 22.59 -4.36
N ASN A 194 13.78 22.92 -5.61
CA ASN A 194 13.57 24.26 -6.17
C ASN A 194 13.18 24.19 -7.67
N PRO A 195 11.92 24.47 -8.03
CA PRO A 195 10.80 24.74 -7.12
C PRO A 195 10.45 23.49 -6.31
N PRO A 196 9.89 23.61 -5.09
CA PRO A 196 9.47 22.45 -4.31
C PRO A 196 8.30 21.75 -5.00
N SER A 197 8.40 20.42 -5.16
CA SER A 197 7.29 19.58 -5.62
C SER A 197 7.18 18.31 -4.81
N PHE A 198 5.97 17.80 -4.68
CA PHE A 198 5.66 16.63 -3.85
C PHE A 198 4.73 15.67 -4.57
N VAL A 199 4.90 14.38 -4.28
CA VAL A 199 3.95 13.33 -4.60
C VAL A 199 3.34 12.84 -3.30
N PHE A 200 2.01 12.99 -3.19
CA PHE A 200 1.25 12.53 -2.04
C PHE A 200 0.56 11.19 -2.36
N MET A 201 1.10 10.12 -1.79
CA MET A 201 0.59 8.76 -1.89
C MET A 201 -0.42 8.54 -0.76
N SER A 202 -1.68 8.90 -1.03
CA SER A 202 -2.75 8.85 -0.03
C SER A 202 -3.33 7.45 0.20
N ALA A 203 -3.03 6.50 -0.68
CA ALA A 203 -3.64 5.17 -0.70
C ALA A 203 -5.18 5.27 -0.54
N ASP A 204 -5.76 4.40 0.25
CA ASP A 204 -7.21 4.32 0.45
C ASP A 204 -7.82 5.44 1.31
N ALA A 205 -7.03 6.43 1.75
CA ALA A 205 -7.63 7.65 2.29
C ALA A 205 -8.42 8.43 1.23
N CYS A 206 -8.16 8.19 -0.07
CA CYS A 206 -8.90 8.80 -1.17
C CYS A 206 -8.89 7.91 -2.43
N HIS A 207 -9.84 6.99 -2.53
CA HIS A 207 -9.95 6.06 -3.67
C HIS A 207 -10.35 6.71 -5.00
N HIS A 208 -11.01 7.88 -4.97
CA HIS A 208 -11.54 8.53 -6.17
C HIS A 208 -11.47 10.06 -6.06
N PRO A 209 -11.11 10.80 -7.12
CA PRO A 209 -11.03 12.26 -7.08
C PRO A 209 -12.31 12.96 -6.64
N GLY A 210 -13.47 12.37 -6.90
CA GLY A 210 -14.77 12.88 -6.43
C GLY A 210 -14.98 12.87 -4.91
N LEU A 211 -14.10 12.20 -4.15
CA LEU A 211 -14.03 12.30 -2.69
C LEU A 211 -13.38 13.62 -2.25
N LEU A 212 -12.52 14.20 -3.10
CA LEU A 212 -12.00 15.54 -2.91
C LEU A 212 -13.12 16.52 -3.28
N ARG A 213 -13.71 17.13 -2.25
CA ARG A 213 -14.78 18.14 -2.40
C ARG A 213 -14.27 19.49 -1.92
N PRO A 214 -13.37 20.16 -2.67
CA PRO A 214 -12.92 21.48 -2.30
C PRO A 214 -14.10 22.45 -2.22
N THR A 215 -14.06 23.33 -1.23
CA THR A 215 -14.99 24.44 -1.08
C THR A 215 -14.19 25.72 -0.87
N ALA A 216 -14.85 26.89 -0.91
CA ALA A 216 -14.19 28.14 -0.55
C ALA A 216 -13.63 28.12 0.89
N GLN A 217 -14.27 27.36 1.78
CA GLN A 217 -13.85 27.16 3.18
C GLN A 217 -12.78 26.08 3.35
N PHE A 218 -12.71 25.12 2.42
CA PHE A 218 -11.76 24.01 2.43
C PHE A 218 -11.16 23.82 1.02
N PRO A 219 -10.27 24.71 0.58
CA PRO A 219 -9.61 24.56 -0.71
C PRO A 219 -8.67 23.35 -0.70
N LEU A 220 -8.46 22.75 -1.87
CA LEU A 220 -7.29 21.88 -2.06
C LEU A 220 -6.02 22.76 -2.07
N PRO A 221 -4.89 22.25 -1.56
CA PRO A 221 -3.59 22.94 -1.66
C PRO A 221 -3.18 23.25 -3.10
#